data_AF-A0A7C2WBL4-F1
#
_entry.id   AF-A0A7C2WBL4-F1
#
_cell.length_a   1.000
_cell.length_b   1.000
_cell.length_c   1.000
_cell.angle_alpha   90.00
_cell.angle_beta   90.00
_cell.angle_gamma   90.00
#
_symmetry.space_group_name_H-M   'P 1'
#
loop_
_entity.id
_entity.type
_entity.pdbx_description
1 polymer ?
#
loop_
_entity_poly.entity_id
_entity_poly.type
_entity_poly.pdbx_seq_one_letter_code
_entity_poly.pdbx_strand_id
1 'polypeptide(L)'
;MDPAIAALFRLFIYALIVAIFLRAILSWFPVDPHAPYYRFLVRLTEPLLEPIRRVLPRLGMIDLSPMVVLLLLYLMLSVVNRLASG
;
A
#
# COMPACT_ATOMS: atom_id res chain seq x y z
N MET A 1 6.92 -18.23 -14.57
CA MET A 1 7.13 -18.33 -13.09
C MET A 1 6.24 -19.45 -12.57
N ASP A 2 6.62 -20.17 -11.51
CA ASP A 2 5.74 -21.19 -10.91
C ASP A 2 4.37 -20.57 -10.52
N PRO A 3 3.22 -21.19 -10.87
CA PRO A 3 1.91 -20.63 -10.60
C PRO A 3 1.60 -20.41 -9.12
N ALA A 4 2.09 -21.29 -8.23
CA ALA A 4 1.87 -21.15 -6.80
C ALA A 4 2.65 -19.97 -6.23
N ILE A 5 3.91 -19.81 -6.66
CA ILE A 5 4.72 -18.63 -6.33
C ILE A 5 4.03 -17.35 -6.81
N ALA A 6 3.48 -17.35 -8.03
CA ALA A 6 2.75 -16.19 -8.56
C ALA A 6 1.50 -15.84 -7.75
N ALA A 7 0.75 -16.85 -7.32
CA ALA A 7 -0.41 -16.66 -6.47
C ALA A 7 -0.03 -16.01 -5.12
N LEU A 8 1.06 -16.45 -4.48
CA LEU A 8 1.54 -15.88 -3.22
C LEU A 8 1.93 -14.41 -3.39
N PHE A 9 2.68 -14.05 -4.43
CA PHE A 9 3.04 -12.65 -4.70
C PHE A 9 1.81 -11.78 -4.98
N ARG A 10 0.86 -12.27 -5.80
CA ARG A 10 -0.40 -11.55 -6.07
C ARG A 10 -1.18 -11.31 -4.79
N LEU A 11 -1.35 -12.33 -3.96
CA LEU A 11 -2.06 -12.23 -2.69
C LEU A 11 -1.41 -11.18 -1.78
N PHE A 12 -0.09 -11.24 -1.65
CA PHE A 12 0.67 -10.28 -0.85
C PHE A 12 0.50 -8.84 -1.35
N ILE A 13 0.64 -8.61 -2.65
CA ILE A 13 0.49 -7.27 -3.24
C ILE A 13 -0.94 -6.75 -3.06
N TYR A 14 -1.97 -7.59 -3.29
CA TYR A 14 -3.36 -7.19 -3.06
C TYR A 14 -3.63 -6.85 -1.59
N ALA A 15 -3.07 -7.62 -0.64
CA ALA A 15 -3.19 -7.31 0.78
C ALA A 15 -2.60 -5.94 1.13
N LEU A 16 -1.44 -5.59 0.55
CA LEU A 16 -0.83 -4.27 0.72
C LEU A 16 -1.66 -3.15 0.07
N ILE A 17 -2.21 -3.37 -1.13
CA ILE A 17 -3.10 -2.41 -1.81
C ILE A 17 -4.31 -2.10 -0.90
N VAL A 18 -4.97 -3.14 -0.38
CA VAL A 18 -6.11 -2.97 0.52
C VAL A 18 -5.70 -2.24 1.80
N ALA A 19 -4.56 -2.60 2.40
CA ALA A 19 -4.07 -1.95 3.61
C ALA A 19 -3.78 -0.45 3.39
N ILE A 20 -3.11 -0.10 2.30
CA ILE A 20 -2.80 1.30 1.94
C ILE A 20 -4.08 2.08 1.64
N PHE A 21 -5.01 1.46 0.93
CA PHE A 21 -6.31 2.07 0.62
C PHE A 21 -7.12 2.34 1.89
N LEU A 22 -7.21 1.36 2.80
CA LEU A 22 -7.82 1.54 4.11
C LEU A 22 -7.11 2.62 4.91
N ARG A 23 -5.78 2.67 4.90
CA ARG A 23 -4.99 3.68 5.61
C ARG A 23 -5.32 5.09 5.11
N ALA A 24 -5.45 5.26 3.79
CA ALA A 24 -5.80 6.53 3.16
C ALA A 24 -7.23 6.95 3.53
N ILE A 25 -8.22 6.06 3.38
CA ILE A 25 -9.61 6.34 3.74
C ILE A 25 -9.73 6.70 5.22
N LEU A 26 -9.20 5.86 6.11
CA LEU A 26 -9.27 6.07 7.56
C LEU A 26 -8.52 7.33 8.02
N SER A 27 -7.61 7.88 7.21
CA SER A 27 -6.96 9.17 7.52
C SER A 27 -7.91 10.37 7.38
N TRP A 28 -9.00 10.23 6.64
CA TRP A 28 -10.03 11.28 6.49
C TRP A 28 -11.12 11.21 7.55
N PHE A 29 -11.20 10.10 8.30
CA PHE A 29 -12.13 9.95 9.40
C PHE A 29 -11.44 10.21 10.74
N PRO A 30 -12.17 10.72 11.74
CA PRO A 30 -11.66 10.86 13.10
C PRO A 30 -11.59 9.48 13.78
N VAL A 31 -10.57 8.69 13.43
CA VAL A 31 -10.30 7.37 14.03
C VAL A 31 -9.36 7.53 15.22
N ASP A 32 -9.63 6.83 16.32
CA ASP A 32 -8.73 6.81 17.49
C ASP A 32 -7.35 6.23 17.09
N PRO A 33 -6.27 7.03 17.16
CA PRO A 33 -4.92 6.57 16.83
C PRO A 33 -4.40 5.44 17.73
N HIS A 34 -4.99 5.26 18.92
CA HIS A 34 -4.62 4.22 19.86
C HIS A 34 -5.36 2.90 19.63
N ALA A 35 -6.36 2.89 18.74
CA ALA A 35 -7.09 1.69 18.43
C ALA A 35 -6.15 0.60 17.86
N PRO A 36 -6.20 -0.66 18.35
CA PRO A 36 -5.27 -1.71 17.93
C PRO A 36 -5.25 -1.95 16.42
N TYR A 37 -6.41 -1.92 15.77
CA TYR A 37 -6.54 -2.10 14.31
C TYR A 37 -5.87 -0.95 13.53
N TYR A 38 -5.98 0.29 14.01
CA TYR A 38 -5.37 1.44 13.36
C TYR A 38 -3.85 1.42 13.51
N ARG A 39 -3.35 1.12 14.72
CA ARG A 39 -1.89 0.98 14.94
C ARG A 39 -1.30 -0.15 14.11
N PHE A 40 -2.01 -1.27 13.99
CA PHE A 40 -1.60 -2.36 13.11
C PHE A 40 -1.50 -1.87 11.66
N LEU A 41 -2.53 -1.19 11.16
CA LEU A 41 -2.56 -0.66 9.81
C LEU A 41 -1.43 0.35 9.55
N VAL A 42 -1.18 1.26 10.49
CA VAL A 42 -0.04 2.20 10.44
C VAL A 42 1.26 1.42 10.32
N ARG A 43 1.54 0.49 11.24
CA ARG A 43 2.80 -0.29 11.23
C ARG A 43 3.00 -1.07 9.94
N LEU A 44 1.94 -1.62 9.37
CA LEU A 44 1.98 -2.37 8.12
C LEU A 44 2.27 -1.47 6.91
N THR A 45 1.69 -0.27 6.89
CA THR A 45 1.72 0.62 5.71
C THR A 45 2.83 1.66 5.73
N GLU A 46 3.30 2.06 6.91
CA GLU A 46 4.28 3.13 7.08
C GLU A 46 5.62 2.88 6.36
N PRO A 47 6.19 1.65 6.35
CA PRO A 47 7.44 1.39 5.61
C PRO A 47 7.34 1.67 4.11
N LEU A 48 6.14 1.63 3.53
CA LEU A 48 5.90 1.95 2.13
C LEU A 48 5.59 3.44 1.93
N LEU A 49 4.84 4.05 2.85
CA LEU A 49 4.39 5.44 2.76
C LEU A 49 5.49 6.45 3.11
N GLU A 50 6.25 6.20 4.18
CA GLU A 50 7.24 7.14 4.71
C GLU A 50 8.37 7.49 3.72
N PRO A 51 8.96 6.54 2.96
CA PRO A 51 9.95 6.89 1.95
C PRO A 51 9.39 7.82 0.87
N ILE A 52 8.13 7.61 0.47
CA ILE A 52 7.46 8.44 -0.53
C ILE A 52 7.15 9.83 0.03
N ARG A 53 6.69 9.93 1.28
CA ARG A 53 6.45 11.21 1.98
C ARG A 53 7.69 12.08 2.09
N ARG A 54 8.88 11.47 2.16
CA ARG A 54 10.16 12.21 2.22
C ARG A 54 10.53 12.85 0.89
N VAL A 55 10.03 12.31 -0.22
CA VAL A 55 10.32 12.79 -1.57
C VAL A 55 9.25 13.76 -2.07
N LEU A 56 7.98 13.49 -1.73
CA LEU A 56 6.88 14.36 -2.16
C LEU A 56 6.81 15.65 -1.33
N PRO A 57 6.55 16.81 -1.96
CA PRO A 57 6.24 18.02 -1.23
C PRO A 57 4.94 17.83 -0.45
N ARG A 58 4.91 18.30 0.82
CA ARG A 58 3.69 18.26 1.64
C ARG A 58 2.66 19.24 1.06
N LEU A 59 1.59 18.73 0.45
CA LEU A 59 0.48 19.54 -0.05
C LEU A 59 -0.52 19.86 1.08
N GLY A 60 -0.08 20.67 2.04
CA GLY A 60 -0.90 21.02 3.20
C GLY A 60 -1.27 19.78 4.03
N MET A 61 -2.57 19.55 4.23
CA MET A 61 -3.10 18.41 5.01
C MET A 61 -3.33 17.14 4.16
N ILE A 62 -3.11 17.20 2.85
CA ILE A 62 -3.40 16.08 1.94
C ILE A 62 -2.11 15.27 1.73
N ASP A 63 -2.14 14.01 2.18
CA ASP A 63 -1.08 13.05 1.90
C ASP A 63 -1.35 12.35 0.55
N LEU A 64 -0.56 12.69 -0.48
CA LEU A 64 -0.61 12.04 -1.79
C LEU A 64 0.22 10.75 -1.87
N SER A 65 1.00 10.43 -0.83
CA SER A 65 1.87 9.26 -0.81
C SER A 65 1.13 7.94 -1.02
N PRO A 66 -0.11 7.74 -0.49
CA PRO A 66 -0.89 6.54 -0.80
C PRO A 66 -1.12 6.35 -2.30
N MET A 67 -1.37 7.41 -3.07
CA MET A 67 -1.60 7.29 -4.51
C MET A 67 -0.35 6.78 -5.24
N VAL A 68 0.82 7.32 -4.88
CA VAL A 68 2.09 6.88 -5.46
C VAL A 68 2.42 5.44 -5.07
N VAL A 69 2.23 5.06 -3.80
CA VAL A 69 2.44 3.67 -3.36
C VAL A 69 1.49 2.72 -4.08
N LEU A 70 0.21 3.07 -4.22
CA LEU A 70 -0.77 2.25 -4.95
C LEU A 70 -0.38 2.07 -6.41
N LEU A 71 0.11 3.12 -7.08
CA LEU A 71 0.62 3.03 -8.43
C LEU A 71 1.81 2.07 -8.54
N LEU A 72 2.80 2.18 -7.63
CA LEU A 72 3.96 1.30 -7.60
C LEU A 72 3.55 -0.17 -7.38
N LEU A 73 2.64 -0.43 -6.45
CA LEU A 73 2.12 -1.78 -6.20
C LEU A 73 1.37 -2.33 -7.42
N TYR A 74 0.60 -1.51 -8.13
CA TYR A 74 -0.07 -1.92 -9.37
C TYR A 74 0.95 -2.28 -10.47
N LEU A 75 2.02 -1.50 -10.61
CA LEU A 75 3.10 -1.81 -11.54
C LEU A 75 3.79 -3.13 -11.17
N MET A 76 4.09 -3.36 -9.90
CA MET A 76 4.65 -4.64 -9.42
C MET A 76 3.72 -5.82 -9.73
N LEU A 77 2.42 -5.67 -9.50
CA LEU A 77 1.42 -6.68 -9.83
C LEU A 77 1.41 -6.99 -11.34
N SER A 78 1.52 -5.95 -12.18
CA SER A 78 1.57 -6.12 -13.63
C SER A 78 2.81 -6.92 -14.07
N VAL A 79 3.96 -6.70 -13.43
CA VAL A 79 5.20 -7.46 -13.67
C VAL A 79 5.02 -8.91 -13.27
N VAL A 80 4.48 -9.18 -12.07
CA VAL A 80 4.20 -10.55 -11.61
C VAL A 80 3.26 -11.27 -12.57
N ASN A 81 2.23 -10.58 -13.08
CA ASN A 81 1.28 -11.16 -14.03
C ASN A 81 1.95 -11.53 -15.36
N ARG A 82 2.81 -10.66 -15.90
CA ARG A 82 3.58 -10.92 -17.13
C ARG A 82 4.53 -12.10 -16.97
N LEU A 83 5.25 -12.17 -15.84
CA LEU A 83 6.20 -13.25 -15.53
C LEU A 83 5.51 -14.60 -15.26
N ALA A 84 4.23 -14.58 -14.89
CA ALA A 84 3.44 -15.79 -14.69
C ALA A 84 2.77 -16.28 -15.98
N SER A 85 2.55 -15.39 -16.96
CA SER A 85 1.95 -15.73 -18.26
C SER A 85 2.96 -16.10 -19.35
N GLY A 86 4.23 -15.76 -19.16
CA GLY A 86 5.35 -16.20 -20.00
C GLY A 86 6.01 -17.44 -19.44
#